data_AF-A0A2P7MV62-F1
#
_entry.id   AF-A0A2P7MV62-F1
#
_cell.length_a   1.000
_cell.length_b   1.000
_cell.length_c   1.000
_cell.angle_alpha   90.00
_cell.angle_beta   90.00
_cell.angle_gamma   90.00
#
_symmetry.space_group_name_H-M   'P 1'
#
loop_
_entity.id
_entity.type
_entity.pdbx_description
1 polymer ?
#
loop_
_entity_poly.entity_id
_entity_poly.type
_entity_poly.pdbx_seq_one_letter_code
_entity_poly.pdbx_strand_id
1 'polypeptide(L)'
;MERTLQSLVVVDIHHPLVIDAYVRIDLNARKHPKGARHMGNNDLWIAACAAAADAFLLSTDDDLAHLIPDQVRGDVIPVIPPSAPGEPG
;
A
#
# COMPACT_ATOMS: atom_id res chain seq x y z
N MET A 1 -4.24 -16.15 -17.45
CA MET A 1 -4.13 -15.07 -16.45
C MET A 1 -5.42 -14.25 -16.41
N GLU A 2 -6.08 -13.99 -17.55
CA GLU A 2 -7.38 -13.30 -17.65
C GLU A 2 -8.48 -13.76 -16.66
N ARG A 3 -8.72 -15.08 -16.51
CA ARG A 3 -9.87 -15.55 -15.69
C ARG A 3 -9.74 -15.25 -14.19
N THR A 4 -8.53 -15.21 -13.65
CA THR A 4 -8.30 -14.96 -12.22
C THR A 4 -8.47 -13.49 -11.87
N LEU A 5 -8.13 -12.59 -12.81
CA LEU A 5 -8.30 -11.15 -12.60
C LEU A 5 -9.79 -10.75 -12.62
N GLN A 6 -10.63 -11.48 -13.38
CA GLN A 6 -12.06 -11.23 -13.48
C GLN A 6 -12.85 -11.52 -12.19
N SER A 7 -12.29 -12.28 -11.25
CA SER A 7 -12.93 -12.52 -9.94
C SER A 7 -12.57 -11.48 -8.88
N LEU A 8 -11.70 -10.52 -9.20
CA LEU A 8 -11.28 -9.48 -8.26
C LEU A 8 -12.25 -8.32 -8.27
N VAL A 9 -12.44 -7.71 -7.10
CA VAL A 9 -13.13 -6.43 -6.98
C VAL A 9 -12.22 -5.34 -7.55
N VAL A 10 -12.77 -4.51 -8.44
CA VAL A 10 -12.08 -3.35 -9.00
C VAL A 10 -12.55 -2.10 -8.25
N VAL A 11 -11.61 -1.35 -7.69
CA VAL A 11 -11.86 -0.04 -7.10
C VAL A 11 -11.51 1.03 -8.13
N ASP A 12 -12.46 1.89 -8.47
CA ASP A 12 -12.25 2.99 -9.42
C ASP A 12 -11.52 4.17 -8.76
N ILE A 13 -10.37 4.53 -9.30
CA ILE A 13 -9.55 5.64 -8.80
C ILE A 13 -10.22 7.01 -9.01
N HIS A 14 -11.18 7.12 -9.93
CA HIS A 14 -11.92 8.36 -10.16
C HIS A 14 -13.08 8.54 -9.16
N HIS A 15 -13.34 7.55 -8.30
CA HIS A 15 -14.37 7.68 -7.29
C HIS A 15 -14.02 8.80 -6.30
N PRO A 16 -14.95 9.73 -5.96
CA PRO A 16 -14.66 10.89 -5.13
C PRO A 16 -13.98 10.54 -3.79
N LEU A 17 -14.44 9.47 -3.12
CA LEU A 17 -13.83 9.02 -1.86
C LEU A 17 -12.38 8.55 -2.01
N VAL A 18 -12.01 8.00 -3.17
CA VAL A 18 -10.62 7.59 -3.44
C VAL A 18 -9.76 8.83 -3.66
N ILE A 19 -10.26 9.83 -4.39
CA ILE A 19 -9.57 11.10 -4.62
C ILE A 19 -9.36 11.84 -3.28
N ASP A 20 -10.40 11.91 -2.44
CA ASP A 20 -10.31 12.55 -1.12
C ASP A 20 -9.30 11.82 -0.22
N ALA A 21 -9.32 10.48 -0.22
CA ALA A 21 -8.34 9.68 0.49
C ALA A 21 -6.92 9.93 -0.02
N TYR A 22 -6.72 9.98 -1.34
CA TYR A 22 -5.42 10.26 -1.96
C TYR A 22 -4.87 11.60 -1.49
N VAL A 23 -5.67 12.67 -1.57
CA VAL A 23 -5.24 14.02 -1.15
C VAL A 23 -4.86 14.04 0.33
N ARG A 24 -5.66 13.41 1.20
CA ARG A 24 -5.35 13.31 2.63
C ARG A 24 -4.01 12.59 2.87
N ILE A 25 -3.80 11.45 2.20
CA ILE A 25 -2.60 10.63 2.36
C ILE A 25 -1.37 11.37 1.83
N ASP A 26 -1.44 11.96 0.63
CA ASP A 26 -0.34 12.73 0.02
C ASP A 26 0.09 13.91 0.92
N LEU A 27 -0.87 14.66 1.46
CA LEU A 27 -0.59 15.77 2.38
C LEU A 27 0.13 15.31 3.66
N ASN A 28 -0.19 14.12 4.16
CA ASN A 28 0.44 13.56 5.36
C ASN A 28 1.80 12.93 5.04
N ALA A 29 1.93 12.23 3.92
CA ALA A 29 3.20 11.68 3.45
C ALA A 29 4.26 12.77 3.27
N ARG A 30 3.89 13.91 2.66
CA ARG A 30 4.79 15.07 2.48
C ARG A 30 5.28 15.69 3.79
N LYS A 31 4.49 15.61 4.86
CA LYS A 31 4.85 16.14 6.19
C LYS A 31 5.77 15.21 6.95
N HIS A 32 5.85 13.93 6.57
CA HIS A 32 6.64 12.96 7.29
C HIS A 32 8.15 13.20 7.04
N PRO A 33 9.02 13.16 8.08
CA PRO A 33 10.46 13.41 7.93
C PRO A 33 11.14 12.45 6.94
N LYS A 34 10.58 11.23 6.79
CA LYS A 34 11.00 10.25 5.78
C LYS A 34 10.22 10.33 4.47
N GLY A 35 9.03 10.94 4.47
CA GLY A 35 8.05 10.85 3.38
C GLY A 35 8.26 11.83 2.21
N ALA A 36 9.13 12.83 2.35
CA ALA A 36 9.61 13.59 1.19
C ALA A 36 10.55 12.77 0.28
N ARG A 37 11.04 11.61 0.74
CA ARG A 37 11.96 10.74 0.01
C ARG A 37 11.22 9.48 -0.47
N HIS A 38 10.80 9.50 -1.73
CA HIS A 38 10.62 8.31 -2.60
C HIS A 38 9.33 7.46 -2.54
N MET A 39 8.21 7.89 -1.96
CA MET A 39 6.99 7.10 -2.18
C MET A 39 6.48 7.28 -3.62
N GLY A 40 6.25 6.18 -4.32
CA GLY A 40 5.77 6.20 -5.70
C GLY A 40 4.32 6.69 -5.77
N ASN A 41 3.97 7.38 -6.86
CA ASN A 41 2.58 7.83 -7.07
C ASN A 41 1.58 6.65 -7.03
N ASN A 42 2.02 5.45 -7.42
CA ASN A 42 1.18 4.25 -7.39
C ASN A 42 0.85 3.80 -5.96
N ASP A 43 1.79 3.92 -5.03
CA ASP A 43 1.61 3.48 -3.64
C ASP A 43 0.57 4.36 -2.94
N LEU A 44 0.59 5.66 -3.22
CA LEU A 44 -0.44 6.60 -2.79
C LEU A 44 -1.83 6.19 -3.29
N TRP A 45 -1.95 5.84 -4.57
CA TRP A 45 -3.23 5.41 -5.13
C TRP A 45 -3.71 4.07 -4.56
N ILE A 46 -2.81 3.10 -4.36
CA ILE A 46 -3.14 1.81 -3.73
C ILE A 46 -3.63 2.02 -2.29
N ALA A 47 -2.92 2.83 -1.50
CA ALA A 47 -3.31 3.16 -0.14
C ALA A 47 -4.64 3.94 -0.09
N ALA A 48 -4.87 4.86 -1.03
CA ALA A 48 -6.12 5.61 -1.14
C ALA A 48 -7.30 4.71 -1.47
N CYS A 49 -7.14 3.77 -2.42
CA CYS A 49 -8.15 2.77 -2.74
C CYS A 49 -8.49 1.91 -1.52
N ALA A 50 -7.48 1.41 -0.80
CA ALA A 50 -7.68 0.60 0.39
C ALA A 50 -8.40 1.38 1.49
N ALA A 51 -7.99 2.63 1.75
CA ALA A 51 -8.63 3.48 2.75
C ALA A 51 -10.08 3.83 2.40
N ALA A 52 -10.36 4.16 1.13
CA ALA A 52 -11.71 4.51 0.67
C ALA A 52 -12.67 3.32 0.66
N ALA A 53 -12.15 2.10 0.45
CA ALA A 53 -12.92 0.86 0.49
C ALA A 53 -13.00 0.23 1.89
N ASP A 54 -12.40 0.84 2.92
CA ASP A 54 -12.17 0.24 4.26
C ASP A 54 -11.57 -1.19 4.16
N ALA A 55 -10.67 -1.38 3.21
CA ALA A 55 -9.97 -2.63 2.98
C ALA A 55 -8.68 -2.71 3.80
N PHE A 56 -8.21 -3.93 4.04
CA PHE A 56 -6.93 -4.19 4.68
C PHE A 56 -5.82 -4.26 3.62
N LEU A 57 -4.84 -3.35 3.68
CA LEU A 57 -3.71 -3.30 2.76
C LEU A 57 -2.61 -4.25 3.21
N LEU A 58 -2.38 -5.33 2.46
CA LEU A 58 -1.29 -6.27 2.70
C LEU A 58 -0.21 -6.08 1.63
N SER A 59 1.01 -5.77 2.04
CA SER A 59 2.13 -5.56 1.11
C SER A 59 3.43 -6.17 1.63
N THR A 60 4.39 -6.40 0.75
CA THR A 60 5.78 -6.67 1.11
C THR A 60 6.67 -5.44 0.87
N ASP A 61 6.07 -4.32 0.46
CA ASP A 61 6.76 -3.07 0.17
C ASP A 61 6.84 -2.20 1.44
N ASP A 62 8.07 -2.00 1.92
CA ASP A 62 8.36 -1.20 3.11
C ASP A 62 8.06 0.29 2.92
N ASP A 63 7.92 0.77 1.67
CA ASP A 63 7.55 2.16 1.43
C ASP A 63 6.14 2.48 1.97
N LEU A 64 5.25 1.49 2.08
CA LEU A 64 3.92 1.67 2.67
C LEU A 64 3.92 1.67 4.21
N ALA A 65 5.01 1.26 4.85
CA ALA A 65 5.06 1.06 6.30
C ALA A 65 4.80 2.34 7.11
N HIS A 66 5.11 3.51 6.56
CA HIS A 66 4.87 4.79 7.25
C HIS A 66 3.43 5.31 7.10
N LEU A 67 2.63 4.71 6.22
CA LEU A 67 1.20 4.99 6.11
C LEU A 67 0.36 4.07 6.99
N ILE A 68 0.91 2.91 7.35
CA ILE A 68 0.26 1.88 8.14
C ILE A 68 0.65 2.03 9.62
N PRO A 69 -0.29 1.92 10.57
CA PRO A 69 -1.74 1.82 10.41
C PRO A 69 -2.45 3.20 10.36
N ASP A 70 -1.71 4.29 10.47
CA ASP A 70 -2.25 5.61 10.80
C ASP A 70 -3.13 6.22 9.71
N GLN A 71 -2.81 5.96 8.43
CA GLN A 71 -3.51 6.53 7.28
C GLN A 71 -4.38 5.50 6.55
N VAL A 72 -3.99 4.23 6.63
CA VAL A 72 -4.65 3.07 6.03
C VAL A 72 -4.42 1.84 6.92
N ARG A 73 -5.44 0.99 7.06
CA ARG A 73 -5.33 -0.27 7.79
C ARG A 73 -4.54 -1.26 6.95
N GLY A 74 -3.57 -1.94 7.54
CA GLY A 74 -2.75 -2.89 6.79
C GLY A 74 -1.61 -3.48 7.59
N ASP A 75 -0.80 -4.29 6.91
CA ASP A 75 0.46 -4.83 7.40
C ASP A 75 1.48 -4.90 6.25
N VAL A 76 2.74 -4.63 6.58
CA VAL A 76 3.88 -4.93 5.70
C VAL A 76 4.52 -6.23 6.16
N ILE A 77 4.51 -7.25 5.29
CA ILE A 77 5.11 -8.55 5.56
C ILE A 77 6.58 -8.52 5.14
N PRO A 78 7.52 -8.82 6.05
CA PRO A 78 8.93 -8.91 5.70
C PRO A 78 9.16 -10.07 4.71
N VAL A 79 9.85 -9.79 3.61
CA VAL A 79 10.29 -10.82 2.68
C VAL A 79 11.45 -11.57 3.34
N ILE A 80 11.19 -12.80 3.78
CA ILE A 80 12.26 -13.68 4.26
C ILE A 80 13.09 -14.08 3.02
N PRO A 81 14.38 -13.72 2.93
CA PRO A 81 15.20 -14.19 1.83
C PRO A 81 15.24 -15.72 1.87
N PRO A 82 15.22 -16.41 0.71
CA PRO A 82 15.33 -17.86 0.69
C PRO A 82 16.61 -18.25 1.42
N SER A 83 16.51 -19.21 2.35
CA SER A 83 17.65 -19.72 3.10
C SER A 83 18.78 -20.03 2.13
N ALA A 84 19.98 -19.48 2.38
CA ALA A 84 21.13 -19.81 1.56
C ALA A 84 21.28 -21.34 1.55
N PRO A 85 21.55 -21.95 0.38
CA PRO A 85 21.78 -23.40 0.34
C PRO A 85 23.03 -23.71 1.17
N GLY A 86 22.85 -24.18 2.40
CA GLY A 86 23.95 -24.65 3.25
C GLY A 86 23.94 -24.30 4.74
N GLU A 87 22.94 -23.58 5.30
CA GLU A 87 22.89 -23.39 6.76
C GLU A 87 22.19 -24.56 7.47
N PRO A 88 22.86 -25.28 8.38
CA PRO A 88 22.24 -26.35 9.16
C PRO A 88 21.33 -25.75 10.24
N GLY A 89 20.14 -26.35 10.38
CA GLY A 89 19.20 -26.05 11.47
C GLY A 89 19.58 -26.65 12.81
#